data_AF-A0A4Q3KTS6-F1
#
_entry.id   AF-A0A4Q3KTS6-F1
#
_cell.length_a   1.000
_cell.length_b   1.000
_cell.length_c   1.000
_cell.angle_alpha   90.00
_cell.angle_beta   90.00
_cell.angle_gamma   90.00
#
_symmetry.space_group_name_H-M   'P 1'
#
loop_
_entity.id
_entity.type
_entity.pdbx_description
1 polymer ?
#
loop_
_entity_poly.entity_id
_entity_poly.type
_entity_poly.pdbx_seq_one_letter_code
_entity_poly.pdbx_strand_id
1 'polypeptide(L)'
;MPPDSPFATPTRRFVRRWAYALSAAVGIAAVLVGLRLWTDHQLDAPIDVEYAEFLDVLAQRSAQARGYRASYRHHFGRDAVASRHFEQVCATMLRMAESDGAAVPSSHAAMADGCRRLIPKYAGDALPRD
;
A
#
# COMPACT_ATOMS: atom_id res chain seq x y z
N MET A 1 -68.30 -18.33 -8.06
CA MET A 1 -66.98 -18.79 -7.62
C MET A 1 -65.95 -17.76 -8.07
N PRO A 2 -65.56 -16.79 -7.21
CA PRO A 2 -64.47 -15.88 -7.54
C PRO A 2 -63.12 -16.54 -7.20
N PRO A 3 -62.06 -16.34 -8.00
CA PRO A 3 -60.73 -16.82 -7.66
C PRO A 3 -60.09 -15.91 -6.61
N ASP A 4 -59.72 -16.50 -5.48
CA ASP A 4 -58.91 -15.86 -4.44
C ASP A 4 -57.56 -15.45 -5.03
N SER A 5 -57.26 -14.15 -5.03
CA SER A 5 -56.00 -13.60 -5.51
C SER A 5 -54.90 -13.82 -4.45
N PRO A 6 -53.74 -14.43 -4.77
CA PRO A 6 -52.73 -14.83 -3.79
C PRO A 6 -51.75 -13.68 -3.45
N PHE A 7 -52.17 -12.43 -3.50
CA PHE A 7 -51.32 -11.30 -3.15
C PHE A 7 -51.52 -10.96 -1.68
N ALA A 8 -50.97 -11.80 -0.80
CA ALA A 8 -50.81 -11.48 0.60
C ALA A 8 -49.96 -10.21 0.71
N THR A 9 -50.59 -9.05 0.93
CA THR A 9 -49.88 -7.81 1.22
C THR A 9 -48.96 -8.05 2.41
N PRO A 10 -47.63 -7.88 2.28
CA PRO A 10 -46.71 -8.15 3.37
C PRO A 10 -47.09 -7.26 4.55
N THR A 11 -47.32 -7.88 5.71
CA THR A 11 -47.69 -7.16 6.94
C THR A 11 -46.63 -6.09 7.24
N ARG A 12 -47.06 -4.89 7.67
CA ARG A 12 -46.17 -3.74 7.92
C ARG A 12 -44.92 -4.07 8.73
N ARG A 13 -44.97 -5.07 9.63
CA ARG A 13 -43.82 -5.56 10.42
C ARG A 13 -42.76 -6.27 9.58
N PHE A 14 -43.15 -7.05 8.57
CA PHE A 14 -42.22 -7.73 7.65
C PHE A 14 -41.48 -6.69 6.80
N VAL A 15 -42.22 -5.75 6.20
CA VAL A 15 -41.64 -4.64 5.41
C VAL A 15 -40.68 -3.81 6.26
N ARG A 16 -41.05 -3.46 7.51
CA ARG A 16 -40.17 -2.70 8.41
C ARG A 16 -38.89 -3.48 8.76
N ARG A 17 -38.99 -4.78 9.03
CA ARG A 17 -37.84 -5.64 9.36
C ARG A 17 -36.86 -5.75 8.19
N TRP A 18 -37.37 -5.90 6.97
CA TRP A 18 -36.56 -5.91 5.76
C TRP A 18 -35.94 -4.54 5.47
N ALA A 19 -36.68 -3.45 5.70
CA ALA A 19 -36.13 -2.10 5.60
C ALA A 19 -34.96 -1.88 6.56
N TYR A 20 -35.06 -2.30 7.83
CA TYR A 20 -33.93 -2.22 8.77
C TYR A 20 -32.75 -3.10 8.37
N ALA A 21 -33.00 -4.31 7.87
CA ALA A 21 -31.93 -5.20 7.40
C ALA A 21 -31.17 -4.59 6.21
N LEU A 22 -31.90 -3.99 5.25
CA LEU A 22 -31.31 -3.29 4.11
C LEU A 22 -30.55 -2.04 4.54
N SER A 23 -31.12 -1.21 5.43
CA SER A 23 -30.44 -0.04 5.97
C SER A 23 -29.16 -0.41 6.73
N ALA A 24 -29.18 -1.50 7.50
CA ALA A 24 -28.00 -2.02 8.19
C ALA A 24 -26.94 -2.51 7.20
N ALA A 25 -27.34 -3.25 6.17
CA ALA A 25 -26.42 -3.72 5.12
C ALA A 25 -25.77 -2.54 4.37
N VAL A 26 -26.54 -1.52 4.02
CA VAL A 26 -26.02 -0.29 3.38
C VAL A 26 -25.08 0.45 4.31
N GLY A 27 -25.41 0.56 5.60
CA GLY A 27 -24.55 1.18 6.61
C GLY A 27 -23.20 0.45 6.73
N ILE A 28 -23.21 -0.88 6.81
CA ILE A 28 -21.99 -1.69 6.87
C ILE A 28 -21.17 -1.50 5.57
N ALA A 29 -21.81 -1.56 4.41
CA ALA A 29 -21.12 -1.35 3.13
C ALA A 29 -20.46 0.03 3.07
N ALA A 30 -21.15 1.09 3.51
CA ALA A 30 -20.60 2.44 3.55
C ALA A 30 -19.37 2.53 4.48
N VAL A 31 -19.42 1.89 5.66
CA VAL A 31 -18.29 1.82 6.59
C VAL A 31 -17.09 1.10 5.96
N LEU A 32 -17.32 -0.03 5.30
CA LEU A 32 -16.25 -0.78 4.62
C LEU A 32 -15.61 0.02 3.48
N VAL A 33 -16.41 0.74 2.68
CA VAL A 33 -15.90 1.61 1.62
C VAL A 33 -15.09 2.77 2.21
N GLY A 34 -15.59 3.41 3.27
CA GLY A 34 -14.87 4.48 3.96
C GLY A 34 -13.53 4.01 4.53
N LEU A 35 -13.52 2.84 5.19
CA LEU A 35 -12.28 2.22 5.69
C LEU A 35 -11.30 1.90 4.57
N ARG A 36 -11.78 1.38 3.45
CA ARG A 36 -10.93 1.07 2.30
C ARG A 36 -10.27 2.32 1.74
N LEU A 37 -11.05 3.37 1.50
CA LEU A 37 -10.53 4.67 1.01
C LEU A 37 -9.52 5.27 1.99
N TRP A 38 -9.79 5.19 3.29
CA TRP A 38 -8.87 5.66 4.31
C TRP A 38 -7.54 4.89 4.28
N THR A 39 -7.60 3.57 4.18
CA THR A 39 -6.40 2.73 4.13
C THR A 39 -5.59 2.98 2.85
N ASP A 40 -6.27 3.09 1.70
CA ASP A 40 -5.63 3.40 0.42
C ASP A 40 -4.93 4.76 0.48
N HIS A 41 -5.56 5.76 1.12
CA HIS A 41 -4.95 7.07 1.30
C HIS A 41 -3.69 7.03 2.18
N GLN A 42 -3.72 6.26 3.26
CA GLN A 42 -2.55 6.07 4.13
C GLN A 42 -1.42 5.32 3.44
N LEU A 43 -1.74 4.37 2.55
CA LEU A 43 -0.74 3.64 1.77
C LEU A 43 -0.06 4.51 0.71
N ASP A 44 -0.77 5.48 0.17
CA ASP A 44 -0.23 6.48 -0.75
C ASP A 44 0.52 7.63 -0.07
N ALA A 45 0.39 7.76 1.26
CA ALA A 45 1.13 8.73 2.04
C ALA A 45 2.65 8.49 1.94
N PRO A 46 3.46 9.55 2.02
CA PRO A 46 4.91 9.43 2.02
C PRO A 46 5.38 8.59 3.21
N ILE A 47 6.46 7.85 3.02
CA ILE A 47 7.14 7.15 4.12
C ILE A 47 7.59 8.13 5.21
N ASP A 48 7.75 7.60 6.43
CA ASP A 48 8.33 8.36 7.53
C ASP A 48 9.75 8.85 7.20
N VAL A 49 10.15 9.95 7.84
CA VAL A 49 11.43 10.64 7.64
C VAL A 49 12.59 9.69 7.89
N GLU A 50 12.50 8.82 8.90
CA GLU A 50 13.56 7.87 9.26
C GLU A 50 13.85 6.88 8.11
N TYR A 51 12.81 6.39 7.45
CA TYR A 51 12.94 5.50 6.29
C TYR A 51 13.42 6.25 5.05
N ALA A 52 12.99 7.50 4.87
CA ALA A 52 13.47 8.34 3.78
C ALA A 52 14.98 8.60 3.92
N GLU A 53 15.45 8.91 5.13
CA GLU A 53 16.86 9.10 5.44
C GLU A 53 17.69 7.85 5.12
N PHE A 54 17.17 6.66 5.45
CA PHE A 54 17.83 5.41 5.07
C PHE A 54 18.02 5.27 3.55
N LEU A 55 16.98 5.58 2.76
CA LEU A 55 17.08 5.57 1.29
C LEU A 55 18.05 6.64 0.77
N ASP A 56 18.13 7.80 1.42
CA ASP A 56 19.13 8.83 1.14
C ASP A 56 20.55 8.31 1.37
N VAL A 57 20.79 7.64 2.49
CA VAL A 57 22.09 7.04 2.82
C VAL A 57 22.51 6.00 1.76
N LEU A 58 21.57 5.16 1.30
CA LEU A 58 21.84 4.20 0.22
C LEU A 58 22.16 4.91 -1.12
N ALA A 59 21.40 5.94 -1.48
CA ALA A 59 21.63 6.73 -2.69
C ALA A 59 22.93 7.56 -2.66
N GLN A 60 23.39 7.96 -1.48
CA GLN A 60 24.68 8.64 -1.34
C GLN A 60 25.84 7.67 -1.58
N ARG A 61 25.73 6.42 -1.13
CA ARG A 61 26.82 5.43 -1.24
C ARG A 61 26.81 4.57 -2.49
N SER A 62 25.72 4.55 -3.27
CA SER A 62 25.62 3.79 -4.52
C SER A 62 25.07 4.62 -5.66
N ALA A 63 25.79 4.63 -6.77
CA ALA A 63 25.37 5.32 -8.00
C ALA A 63 24.11 4.64 -8.59
N GLN A 64 24.04 3.31 -8.52
CA GLN A 64 22.87 2.56 -8.99
C GLN A 64 21.63 2.86 -8.14
N ALA A 65 21.75 2.86 -6.81
CA ALA A 65 20.66 3.19 -5.90
C ALA A 65 20.15 4.63 -6.11
N ARG A 66 21.07 5.58 -6.37
CA ARG A 66 20.72 6.96 -6.72
C ARG A 66 19.95 7.05 -8.03
N GLY A 67 20.43 6.38 -9.08
CA GLY A 67 19.77 6.34 -10.38
C GLY A 67 18.37 5.75 -10.29
N TYR A 68 18.23 4.65 -9.56
CA TYR A 68 16.93 4.02 -9.32
C TYR A 68 15.95 4.96 -8.60
N ARG A 69 16.39 5.67 -7.56
CA ARG A 69 15.54 6.64 -6.87
C ARG A 69 15.15 7.82 -7.77
N ALA A 70 16.05 8.27 -8.65
CA ALA A 70 15.73 9.32 -9.61
C ALA A 70 14.68 8.86 -10.64
N SER A 71 14.81 7.65 -11.19
CA SER A 71 13.81 7.07 -12.09
C SER A 71 12.46 6.87 -11.38
N TYR A 72 12.45 6.37 -10.13
CA TYR A 72 11.22 6.29 -9.34
C TYR A 72 10.52 7.66 -9.21
N ARG A 73 11.27 8.72 -8.87
CA ARG A 73 10.70 10.07 -8.74
C ARG A 73 10.14 10.58 -10.06
N HIS A 74 10.86 10.34 -11.15
CA HIS A 74 10.43 10.72 -12.50
C HIS A 74 9.14 10.00 -12.91
N HIS A 75 9.10 8.69 -12.75
CA HIS A 75 7.98 7.84 -13.16
C HIS A 75 6.70 8.13 -12.38
N PHE A 76 6.80 8.33 -11.06
CA PHE A 76 5.64 8.55 -10.19
C PHE A 76 5.32 10.02 -9.92
N GLY A 77 6.08 10.95 -10.49
CA GLY A 77 5.90 12.39 -10.34
C GLY A 77 5.89 12.88 -8.90
N ARG A 78 6.65 12.21 -8.00
CA ARG A 78 6.66 12.48 -6.56
C ARG A 78 8.08 12.45 -6.00
N ASP A 79 8.38 13.34 -5.06
CA ASP A 79 9.72 13.43 -4.45
C ASP A 79 9.99 12.34 -3.40
N ALA A 80 8.92 11.91 -2.72
CA ALA A 80 8.94 10.92 -1.65
C ALA A 80 8.38 9.57 -2.12
N VAL A 81 8.96 8.50 -1.59
CA VAL A 81 8.47 7.13 -1.82
C VAL A 81 7.19 6.95 -1.03
N ALA A 82 6.15 6.41 -1.68
CA ALA A 82 4.93 6.05 -0.98
C ALA A 82 5.13 4.83 -0.09
N SER A 83 4.44 4.80 1.04
CA SER A 83 4.51 3.72 2.02
C SER A 83 4.27 2.34 1.40
N ARG A 84 3.29 2.23 0.47
CA ARG A 84 3.04 0.99 -0.28
C ARG A 84 4.20 0.49 -1.13
N HIS A 85 5.07 1.38 -1.60
CA HIS A 85 6.21 1.04 -2.47
C HIS A 85 7.51 0.87 -1.67
N PHE A 86 7.49 1.20 -0.37
CA PHE A 86 8.70 1.25 0.44
C PHE A 86 9.45 -0.08 0.47
N GLU A 87 8.77 -1.19 0.78
CA GLU A 87 9.40 -2.50 0.89
C GLU A 87 10.21 -2.86 -0.35
N GLN A 88 9.61 -2.67 -1.52
CA GLN A 88 10.19 -2.99 -2.81
C GLN A 88 11.34 -2.03 -3.16
N VAL A 89 11.15 -0.72 -2.94
CA VAL A 89 12.20 0.29 -3.16
C VAL A 89 13.39 0.03 -2.23
N CYS A 90 13.14 -0.28 -0.96
CA CYS A 90 14.16 -0.53 0.04
C CYS A 90 15.00 -1.77 -0.30
N ALA A 91 14.35 -2.89 -0.60
CA ALA A 91 15.03 -4.11 -1.01
C ALA A 91 15.88 -3.91 -2.28
N THR A 92 15.32 -3.20 -3.26
CA THR A 92 15.96 -2.95 -4.55
C THR A 92 17.15 -2.01 -4.44
N MET A 93 17.02 -0.90 -3.70
CA MET A 93 18.12 0.04 -3.44
C MET A 93 19.21 -0.59 -2.59
N LEU A 94 18.85 -1.39 -1.57
CA LEU A 94 19.83 -2.08 -0.73
C LEU A 94 20.62 -3.09 -1.56
N ARG A 95 19.96 -3.91 -2.39
CA ARG A 95 20.63 -4.86 -3.28
C ARG A 95 21.62 -4.16 -4.21
N MET A 96 21.23 -3.01 -4.79
CA MET A 96 22.10 -2.21 -5.65
C MET A 96 23.27 -1.61 -4.89
N ALA A 97 23.03 -1.14 -3.67
CA ALA A 97 24.09 -0.64 -2.80
C ALA A 97 25.10 -1.73 -2.43
N GLU A 98 24.62 -2.91 -2.05
CA GLU A 98 25.47 -4.06 -1.74
C GLU A 98 26.25 -4.55 -2.97
N SER A 99 25.65 -4.54 -4.17
CA SER A 99 26.36 -4.89 -5.41
C SER A 99 27.42 -3.88 -5.82
N ASP A 100 27.24 -2.60 -5.46
CA ASP A 100 28.24 -1.55 -5.63
C ASP A 100 29.33 -1.59 -4.53
N GLY A 101 29.24 -2.53 -3.57
CA GLY A 101 30.18 -2.66 -2.44
C GLY A 101 29.97 -1.63 -1.33
N ALA A 102 28.82 -0.95 -1.30
CA ALA A 102 28.53 0.05 -0.28
C ALA A 102 28.22 -0.60 1.08
N ALA A 103 28.93 -0.14 2.12
CA ALA A 103 28.61 -0.52 3.48
C ALA A 103 27.46 0.33 4.06
N VAL A 104 26.53 -0.32 4.75
CA VAL A 104 25.46 0.35 5.48
C VAL A 104 25.94 0.73 6.89
N PRO A 105 25.63 1.94 7.41
CA PRO A 105 26.04 2.33 8.76
C PRO A 105 25.36 1.46 9.80
N SER A 106 26.05 1.21 10.91
CA SER A 106 25.49 0.45 12.04
C SER A 106 24.19 1.05 12.58
N SER A 107 24.02 2.37 12.52
CA SER A 107 22.78 3.07 12.91
C SER A 107 21.56 2.61 12.11
N HIS A 108 21.74 2.11 10.89
CA HIS A 108 20.66 1.60 10.03
C HIS A 108 20.69 0.09 9.83
N ALA A 109 21.48 -0.65 10.63
CA ALA A 109 21.63 -2.09 10.47
C ALA A 109 20.29 -2.84 10.56
N ALA A 110 19.42 -2.45 11.51
CA ALA A 110 18.10 -3.07 11.67
C ALA A 110 17.20 -2.89 10.44
N MET A 111 17.20 -1.70 9.83
CA MET A 111 16.47 -1.45 8.57
C MET A 111 17.07 -2.22 7.41
N ALA A 112 18.40 -2.24 7.31
CA ALA A 112 19.12 -2.98 6.29
C ALA A 112 18.78 -4.48 6.36
N ASP A 113 18.77 -5.06 7.56
CA ASP A 113 18.41 -6.46 7.78
C ASP A 113 16.94 -6.72 7.41
N GLY A 114 16.04 -5.80 7.74
CA GLY A 114 14.64 -5.83 7.31
C GLY A 114 14.51 -5.87 5.79
N CYS A 115 15.18 -4.97 5.08
CA CYS A 115 15.12 -4.90 3.63
C CYS A 115 15.87 -6.05 2.95
N ARG A 116 16.94 -6.57 3.56
CA ARG A 116 17.67 -7.73 3.05
C ARG A 116 16.80 -8.99 3.03
N ARG A 117 15.94 -9.17 4.04
CA ARG A 117 14.93 -10.25 4.06
C ARG A 117 13.89 -10.11 2.95
N LEU A 118 13.68 -8.92 2.43
CA LEU A 118 12.73 -8.64 1.35
C LEU A 118 13.34 -8.76 -0.05
N ILE A 119 14.67 -8.81 -0.18
CA ILE A 119 15.35 -8.97 -1.48
C ILE A 119 14.83 -10.19 -2.26
N PRO A 120 14.69 -11.39 -1.67
CA PRO A 120 14.19 -12.55 -2.40
C PRO A 120 12.75 -12.36 -2.92
N LYS A 121 11.92 -11.62 -2.17
CA LYS A 121 10.52 -11.33 -2.54
C LYS A 121 10.42 -10.43 -3.77
N TYR A 122 11.38 -9.52 -3.95
CA TYR A 122 11.38 -8.51 -5.02
C TYR A 122 12.56 -8.65 -5.99
N ALA A 123 13.19 -9.83 -6.06
CA ALA A 123 14.40 -10.05 -6.85
C ALA A 123 14.19 -9.85 -8.37
N GLY A 124 12.97 -10.15 -8.86
CA GLY A 124 12.57 -9.98 -10.26
C GLY A 124 11.73 -8.73 -10.55
N ASP A 125 11.02 -8.22 -9.53
CA ASP A 125 10.11 -7.09 -9.65
C ASP A 125 10.76 -5.84 -9.06
N ALA A 126 11.62 -5.17 -9.82
CA ALA A 126 11.93 -3.79 -9.52
C ALA A 126 10.77 -2.92 -10.02
N LEU A 127 10.39 -1.89 -9.26
CA LEU A 127 9.54 -0.82 -9.81
C LEU A 127 10.24 -0.21 -11.03
N PRO A 128 9.47 0.37 -11.98
CA PRO A 128 9.94 0.72 -13.31
C PRO A 128 11.35 1.31 -13.32
N ARG A 129 12.21 0.70 -14.16
CA ARG A 129 13.47 1.26 -14.62
C ARG A 129 13.18 1.72 -16.04
N ASP A 130 12.96 3.02 -16.23
CA ASP A 130 12.83 3.57 -17.58
C ASP A 130 14.14 3.37 -18.37
#